data_AF-A0A7Y2DIY8-F1
#
_entry.id   AF-A0A7Y2DIY8-F1
#
_cell.length_a   1.000
_cell.length_b   1.000
_cell.length_c   1.000
_cell.angle_alpha   90.00
_cell.angle_beta   90.00
_cell.angle_gamma   90.00
#
_symmetry.space_group_name_H-M   'P 1'
#
loop_
_entity.id
_entity.type
_entity.pdbx_description
1 polymer ?
#
loop_
_entity_poly.entity_id
_entity_poly.type
_entity_poly.pdbx_seq_one_letter_code
_entity_poly.pdbx_strand_id
1 'polypeptide(L)'
;MMYYINRTKIVLLLGALILVSCHGLEELNENPDQIGSENVDPNLLLPTVINGAGKSVVNLGFGDLAGVMQHTQKDGWSSGHNAYDWSNDSHSWNGYYSLLTNNKTLIEKAEEDNLDFHRGVGLVMKSFLFGLITDLWGDAPYSQALRGDEGPEFFDAAFDDQKLIYEGILTDLGIANNLLSRGQGTYFSIETDQDILYGGDVSKWRKFANSLALRYYMRLSAKEPSWAEQGIKTIVANRQQYP
;
A
#
# COMPACT_ATOMS: atom_id res chain seq x y z
N MET A 1 -20.26 -55.78 50.20
CA MET A 1 -18.81 -55.87 49.90
C MET A 1 -18.37 -54.50 49.38
N MET A 2 -17.85 -53.63 50.26
CA MET A 2 -17.40 -52.28 49.89
C MET A 2 -15.97 -52.35 49.37
N TYR A 3 -15.76 -52.01 48.09
CA TYR A 3 -14.42 -51.87 47.53
C TYR A 3 -13.79 -50.58 48.06
N TYR A 4 -12.69 -50.69 48.82
CA TYR A 4 -11.87 -49.57 49.23
C TYR A 4 -11.01 -49.12 48.04
N ILE A 5 -11.36 -47.98 47.45
CA ILE A 5 -10.56 -47.39 46.38
C ILE A 5 -9.37 -46.68 47.01
N ASN A 6 -8.15 -47.14 46.69
CA ASN A 6 -6.91 -46.62 47.24
C ASN A 6 -6.59 -45.24 46.63
N ARG A 7 -6.83 -44.18 47.41
CA ARG A 7 -6.69 -42.78 46.98
C ARG A 7 -5.30 -42.45 46.44
N THR A 8 -4.25 -43.11 46.92
CA THR A 8 -2.87 -42.92 46.43
C THR A 8 -2.71 -43.38 44.98
N LYS A 9 -3.42 -44.44 44.57
CA LYS A 9 -3.41 -44.92 43.17
C LYS A 9 -4.16 -43.97 42.24
N ILE A 10 -5.24 -43.33 42.72
CA ILE A 10 -5.95 -42.30 41.95
C ILE A 10 -5.06 -41.08 41.72
N VAL A 11 -4.38 -40.60 42.76
CA VAL A 11 -3.49 -39.42 42.66
C VAL A 11 -2.33 -39.68 41.69
N LEU A 12 -1.74 -40.88 41.73
CA LEU A 12 -0.70 -41.27 40.77
C LEU A 12 -1.22 -41.39 39.33
N LEU A 13 -2.44 -41.90 39.14
CA LEU A 13 -3.07 -42.00 37.82
C LEU A 13 -3.43 -40.62 37.25
N LEU A 14 -3.96 -39.72 38.08
CA LEU A 14 -4.22 -38.32 37.69
C LEU A 14 -2.93 -37.54 37.42
N GLY A 15 -1.86 -37.77 38.20
CA GLY A 15 -0.55 -37.18 37.95
C GLY A 15 0.07 -37.61 36.63
N ALA A 16 -0.11 -38.88 36.24
CA ALA A 16 0.35 -39.40 34.95
C ALA A 16 -0.44 -38.83 33.75
N LEU A 17 -1.72 -38.49 33.94
CA LEU A 17 -2.55 -37.85 32.90
C LEU A 17 -2.17 -36.40 32.62
N ILE A 18 -1.53 -35.70 33.57
CA ILE A 18 -1.07 -34.30 33.40
C ILE A 18 0.21 -34.22 32.53
N LEU A 19 0.96 -35.31 32.43
CA LEU A 19 2.18 -35.37 31.61
C LEU A 19 1.91 -35.60 30.12
N VAL A 20 0.67 -35.88 29.73
CA VAL A 20 0.24 -35.98 28.33
C VAL A 20 -0.38 -34.64 27.90
N SER A 21 0.41 -33.57 27.95
CA SER A 21 0.07 -32.33 27.27
C SER A 21 0.33 -32.53 25.77
N CYS A 22 -0.67 -32.28 24.92
CA CYS A 22 -0.42 -32.17 23.48
C CYS A 22 0.56 -31.00 23.26
N HIS A 23 1.76 -31.31 22.79
CA HIS A 23 2.66 -30.33 22.19
C HIS A 23 2.42 -30.28 20.69
N GLY A 24 2.51 -29.10 20.07
CA GLY A 24 2.38 -28.93 18.61
C GLY A 24 1.03 -28.39 18.12
N LEU A 25 0.32 -27.60 18.93
CA LEU A 25 -0.87 -26.89 18.45
C LEU A 25 -0.49 -25.69 17.57
N GLU A 26 0.73 -25.17 17.71
CA GLU A 26 1.28 -24.11 16.88
C GLU A 26 1.44 -24.57 15.42
N GLU A 27 2.02 -25.75 15.18
CA GLU A 27 2.21 -26.33 13.83
C GLU A 27 0.87 -26.68 13.15
N LEU A 28 -0.16 -27.06 13.91
CA LEU A 28 -1.51 -27.32 13.40
C LEU A 28 -2.24 -26.04 12.97
N ASN A 29 -1.81 -24.88 13.47
CA ASN A 29 -2.40 -23.59 13.18
C ASN A 29 -1.59 -22.80 12.14
N GLU A 30 -0.49 -23.37 11.64
CA GLU A 30 0.16 -22.89 10.42
C GLU A 30 -0.66 -23.36 9.23
N ASN A 31 -1.30 -22.41 8.54
CA ASN A 31 -2.07 -22.72 7.35
C ASN A 31 -1.10 -23.15 6.23
N PRO A 32 -1.14 -24.42 5.77
CA PRO A 32 -0.21 -24.90 4.75
C PRO A 32 -0.41 -24.25 3.37
N ASP A 33 -1.53 -23.57 3.16
CA ASP A 33 -1.83 -22.80 1.94
C ASP A 33 -1.45 -21.31 2.07
N GLN A 34 -1.05 -20.86 3.26
CA GLN A 34 -0.63 -19.48 3.48
C GLN A 34 0.82 -19.31 3.05
N ILE A 35 1.04 -18.47 2.04
CA ILE A 35 2.38 -18.05 1.65
C ILE A 35 2.93 -17.19 2.80
N GLY A 36 3.94 -17.70 3.49
CA GLY A 36 4.67 -16.93 4.50
C GLY A 36 5.37 -15.73 3.87
N SER A 37 5.61 -14.67 4.65
CA SER A 37 6.22 -13.43 4.18
C SER A 37 7.60 -13.64 3.55
N GLU A 38 8.28 -14.72 3.90
CA GLU A 38 9.57 -15.14 3.35
C GLU A 38 9.52 -15.65 1.91
N ASN A 39 8.36 -16.12 1.43
CA ASN A 39 8.19 -16.75 0.11
C ASN A 39 7.36 -15.92 -0.89
N VAL A 40 7.17 -14.62 -0.63
CA VAL A 40 6.36 -13.74 -1.47
C VAL A 40 7.17 -13.28 -2.69
N ASP A 41 6.71 -13.63 -3.90
CA ASP A 41 7.27 -13.14 -5.16
C ASP A 41 6.79 -11.71 -5.47
N PRO A 42 7.70 -10.71 -5.59
CA PRO A 42 7.38 -9.35 -5.99
C PRO A 42 6.55 -9.22 -7.28
N ASN A 43 6.72 -10.14 -8.23
CA ASN A 43 5.93 -10.15 -9.46
C ASN A 43 4.45 -10.44 -9.18
N LEU A 44 4.09 -11.20 -8.14
CA LEU A 44 2.68 -11.49 -7.82
C LEU A 44 2.01 -10.35 -7.03
N LEU A 45 2.80 -9.50 -6.36
CA LEU A 45 2.29 -8.33 -5.65
C LEU A 45 1.97 -7.16 -6.59
N LEU A 46 2.78 -6.95 -7.63
CA LEU A 46 2.60 -5.89 -8.62
C LEU A 46 1.17 -5.79 -9.20
N PRO A 47 0.60 -6.84 -9.81
CA PRO A 47 -0.74 -6.75 -10.40
C PRO A 47 -1.81 -6.51 -9.35
N THR A 48 -1.63 -7.00 -8.12
CA THR A 48 -2.56 -6.77 -7.00
C THR A 48 -2.64 -5.29 -6.66
N VAL A 49 -1.48 -4.63 -6.50
CA VAL A 49 -1.40 -3.19 -6.19
C VAL A 49 -1.92 -2.36 -7.36
N ILE A 50 -1.48 -2.65 -8.60
CA ILE A 50 -1.87 -1.90 -9.80
C ILE A 50 -3.38 -2.01 -10.06
N ASN A 51 -3.93 -3.22 -10.05
CA ASN A 51 -5.36 -3.45 -10.27
C ASN A 51 -6.20 -2.80 -9.15
N GLY A 52 -5.76 -2.94 -7.89
CA GLY A 52 -6.43 -2.31 -6.76
C GLY A 52 -6.47 -0.79 -6.88
N ALA A 53 -5.32 -0.16 -7.18
CA ALA A 53 -5.25 1.29 -7.41
C ALA A 53 -6.14 1.72 -8.60
N GLY A 54 -6.14 0.96 -9.69
CA GLY A 54 -7.01 1.18 -10.84
C GLY A 54 -8.50 1.16 -10.46
N LYS A 55 -8.92 0.16 -9.67
CA LYS A 55 -10.30 0.07 -9.14
C LYS A 55 -10.64 1.27 -8.25
N SER A 56 -9.74 1.68 -7.35
CA SER A 56 -9.95 2.86 -6.50
C SER A 56 -10.20 4.11 -7.34
N VAL A 57 -9.40 4.35 -8.39
CA VAL A 57 -9.58 5.50 -9.30
C VAL A 57 -10.91 5.40 -10.05
N VAL A 58 -11.23 4.23 -10.58
CA VAL A 58 -12.47 4.00 -11.34
C VAL A 58 -13.69 4.26 -10.45
N ASN A 59 -13.67 3.80 -9.19
CA ASN A 59 -14.76 4.04 -8.23
C ASN A 59 -15.01 5.52 -7.95
N LEU A 60 -13.96 6.36 -7.90
CA LEU A 60 -14.12 7.81 -7.76
C LEU A 60 -14.84 8.44 -8.99
N GLY A 61 -14.73 7.81 -10.16
CA GLY A 61 -15.26 8.32 -11.43
C GLY A 61 -16.77 8.14 -11.63
N PHE A 62 -17.46 7.37 -10.78
CA PHE A 62 -18.92 7.20 -10.84
C PHE A 62 -19.62 7.25 -9.48
N GLY A 63 -18.87 7.40 -8.38
CA GLY A 63 -19.38 7.58 -7.03
C GLY A 63 -19.63 9.04 -6.65
N ASP A 64 -19.63 9.33 -5.34
CA ASP A 64 -19.90 10.67 -4.80
C ASP A 64 -19.02 11.76 -5.40
N LEU A 65 -17.72 11.49 -5.61
CA LEU A 65 -16.83 12.46 -6.25
C LEU A 65 -17.25 12.85 -7.69
N ALA A 66 -17.81 11.92 -8.47
CA ALA A 66 -18.31 12.26 -9.79
C ALA A 66 -19.53 13.19 -9.73
N GLY A 67 -20.31 13.10 -8.65
CA GLY A 67 -21.39 14.03 -8.32
C GLY A 67 -20.88 15.41 -7.91
N VAL A 68 -19.87 15.47 -7.03
CA VAL A 68 -19.20 16.74 -6.63
C VAL A 68 -18.65 17.49 -7.82
N MET A 69 -18.01 16.76 -8.75
CA MET A 69 -17.49 17.31 -9.98
C MET A 69 -18.57 17.60 -11.04
N GLN A 70 -19.84 17.32 -10.72
CA GLN A 70 -21.02 17.51 -11.57
C GLN A 70 -20.98 16.75 -12.90
N HIS A 71 -20.20 15.67 -12.99
CA HIS A 71 -20.22 14.76 -14.14
C HIS A 71 -21.45 13.85 -14.12
N THR A 72 -21.97 13.55 -12.94
CA THR A 72 -23.12 12.67 -12.75
C THR A 72 -24.10 13.25 -11.75
N GLN A 73 -25.34 12.77 -11.79
CA GLN A 73 -26.36 13.04 -10.81
C GLN A 73 -27.22 11.78 -10.64
N LYS A 74 -27.66 11.49 -9.41
CA LYS A 74 -28.66 10.44 -9.17
C LYS A 74 -30.03 10.89 -9.66
N ASP A 75 -30.84 9.94 -10.12
CA ASP A 75 -32.21 10.22 -10.53
C ASP A 75 -33.13 10.54 -9.33
N GLY A 76 -34.43 10.73 -9.57
CA GLY A 76 -35.40 11.09 -8.53
C GLY A 76 -35.63 10.04 -7.44
N TRP A 77 -35.05 8.83 -7.56
CA TRP A 77 -35.23 7.73 -6.61
C TRP A 77 -34.00 7.49 -5.73
N SER A 78 -32.89 8.19 -5.99
CA SER A 78 -31.67 8.10 -5.20
C SER A 78 -31.15 9.52 -4.91
N SER A 79 -30.78 9.78 -3.65
CA SER A 79 -30.15 11.03 -3.22
C SER A 79 -28.73 10.76 -2.72
N GLY A 80 -28.01 11.79 -2.26
CA GLY A 80 -26.71 11.63 -1.60
C GLY A 80 -25.58 12.39 -2.31
N HIS A 81 -25.30 12.07 -3.58
CA HIS A 81 -24.17 12.63 -4.34
C HIS A 81 -24.11 14.17 -4.27
N ASN A 82 -25.16 14.85 -4.74
CA ASN A 82 -25.18 16.32 -4.89
C ASN A 82 -25.77 17.04 -3.67
N ALA A 83 -26.29 16.27 -2.70
CA ALA A 83 -26.81 16.78 -1.44
C ALA A 83 -25.76 16.75 -0.32
N TYR A 84 -24.57 16.19 -0.58
CA TYR A 84 -23.47 16.03 0.38
C TYR A 84 -23.85 15.25 1.64
N ASP A 85 -24.82 14.33 1.51
CA ASP A 85 -25.27 13.45 2.60
C ASP A 85 -24.43 12.16 2.58
N TRP A 86 -23.17 12.29 2.99
CA TRP A 86 -22.18 11.21 2.94
C TRP A 86 -21.90 10.64 4.32
N SER A 87 -21.66 9.33 4.39
CA SER A 87 -21.27 8.65 5.62
C SER A 87 -19.78 8.29 5.62
N ASN A 88 -19.17 8.19 6.81
CA ASN A 88 -17.79 7.70 6.94
C ASN A 88 -17.63 6.28 6.41
N ASP A 89 -18.61 5.41 6.65
CA ASP A 89 -18.54 4.00 6.23
C ASP A 89 -18.44 3.85 4.70
N SER A 90 -19.10 4.73 3.95
CA SER A 90 -19.05 4.74 2.48
C SER A 90 -17.77 5.37 1.92
N HIS A 91 -17.00 6.07 2.76
CA HIS A 91 -15.78 6.80 2.39
C HIS A 91 -14.58 6.32 3.21
N SER A 92 -14.51 5.01 3.44
CA SER A 92 -13.40 4.41 4.16
C SER A 92 -12.13 4.38 3.30
N TRP A 93 -11.06 4.94 3.86
CA TRP A 93 -9.68 4.79 3.41
C TRP A 93 -9.10 3.37 3.55
N ASN A 94 -9.79 2.43 4.21
CA ASN A 94 -9.27 1.08 4.51
C ASN A 94 -8.73 0.36 3.26
N GLY A 95 -9.45 0.45 2.13
CA GLY A 95 -9.01 -0.18 0.88
C GLY A 95 -7.67 0.36 0.37
N TYR A 96 -7.38 1.64 0.59
CA TYR A 96 -6.11 2.26 0.21
C TYR A 96 -4.97 1.76 1.12
N TYR A 97 -5.20 1.68 2.43
CA TYR A 97 -4.19 1.18 3.38
C TYR A 97 -3.92 -0.31 3.20
N SER A 98 -4.94 -1.12 2.89
CA SER A 98 -4.73 -2.54 2.55
C SER A 98 -3.85 -2.71 1.31
N LEU A 99 -4.04 -1.88 0.28
CA LEU A 99 -3.16 -1.88 -0.90
C LEU A 99 -1.75 -1.40 -0.57
N LEU A 100 -1.62 -0.38 0.28
CA LEU A 100 -0.34 0.11 0.76
C LEU A 100 0.42 -0.94 1.59
N THR A 101 -0.26 -1.77 2.37
CA THR A 101 0.37 -2.91 3.08
C THR A 101 0.98 -3.90 2.09
N ASN A 102 0.22 -4.32 1.05
CA ASN A 102 0.77 -5.18 0.00
C ASN A 102 1.96 -4.50 -0.73
N ASN A 103 1.87 -3.19 -0.95
CA ASN A 103 2.92 -2.42 -1.59
C ASN A 103 4.16 -2.24 -0.69
N LYS A 104 4.00 -2.19 0.64
CA LYS A 104 5.12 -2.20 1.60
C LYS A 104 5.89 -3.50 1.47
N THR A 105 5.21 -4.65 1.49
CA THR A 105 5.84 -5.96 1.27
C THR A 105 6.57 -6.04 -0.07
N LEU A 106 5.99 -5.48 -1.15
CA LEU A 106 6.64 -5.39 -2.45
C LEU A 106 7.96 -4.61 -2.39
N ILE A 107 7.96 -3.44 -1.74
CA ILE A 107 9.17 -2.61 -1.61
C ILE A 107 10.22 -3.32 -0.75
N GLU A 108 9.82 -3.88 0.39
CA GLU A 108 10.73 -4.57 1.32
C GLU A 108 11.40 -5.79 0.65
N LYS A 109 10.62 -6.62 -0.06
CA LYS A 109 11.18 -7.74 -0.82
C LYS A 109 12.07 -7.30 -1.96
N ALA A 110 11.69 -6.25 -2.67
CA ALA A 110 12.52 -5.70 -3.73
C ALA A 110 13.84 -5.13 -3.20
N GLU A 111 13.87 -4.59 -1.98
CA GLU A 111 15.09 -4.15 -1.31
C GLU A 111 15.97 -5.33 -0.87
N GLU A 112 15.38 -6.35 -0.25
CA GLU A 112 16.06 -7.58 0.16
C GLU A 112 16.75 -8.27 -1.04
N ASP A 113 16.02 -8.39 -2.16
CA ASP A 113 16.46 -9.11 -3.35
C ASP A 113 17.19 -8.24 -4.38
N ASN A 114 17.41 -6.95 -4.09
CA ASN A 114 18.05 -5.97 -4.98
C ASN A 114 17.35 -5.81 -6.34
N LEU A 115 16.02 -5.83 -6.33
CA LEU A 115 15.15 -5.70 -7.50
C LEU A 115 14.76 -4.23 -7.73
N ASP A 116 15.68 -3.44 -8.28
CA ASP A 116 15.48 -2.00 -8.52
C ASP A 116 14.22 -1.65 -9.34
N PHE A 117 13.81 -2.53 -10.27
CA PHE A 117 12.58 -2.34 -11.03
C PHE A 117 11.37 -2.36 -10.08
N HIS A 118 11.17 -3.46 -9.37
CA HIS A 118 10.06 -3.64 -8.43
C HIS A 118 10.05 -2.58 -7.34
N ARG A 119 11.23 -2.21 -6.81
CA ARG A 119 11.36 -1.14 -5.83
C ARG A 119 10.93 0.21 -6.41
N GLY A 120 11.41 0.56 -7.59
CA GLY A 120 11.04 1.79 -8.28
C GLY A 120 9.53 1.86 -8.57
N VAL A 121 8.95 0.78 -9.08
CA VAL A 121 7.50 0.68 -9.32
C VAL A 121 6.71 0.78 -8.01
N GLY A 122 7.13 0.06 -6.97
CA GLY A 122 6.50 0.10 -5.65
C GLY A 122 6.50 1.50 -5.05
N LEU A 123 7.59 2.26 -5.18
CA LEU A 123 7.66 3.67 -4.75
C LEU A 123 6.72 4.58 -5.54
N VAL A 124 6.56 4.37 -6.86
CA VAL A 124 5.57 5.09 -7.67
C VAL A 124 4.15 4.79 -7.20
N MET A 125 3.84 3.52 -6.96
CA MET A 125 2.50 3.11 -6.51
C MET A 125 2.19 3.58 -5.08
N LYS A 126 3.17 3.54 -4.17
CA LYS A 126 3.08 4.14 -2.83
C LYS A 126 2.73 5.62 -2.92
N SER A 127 3.49 6.35 -3.75
CA SER A 127 3.32 7.78 -3.99
C SER A 127 1.95 8.11 -4.60
N PHE A 128 1.44 7.25 -5.47
CA PHE A 128 0.11 7.40 -6.06
C PHE A 128 -1.00 7.19 -5.02
N LEU A 129 -0.92 6.13 -4.22
CA LEU A 129 -1.93 5.80 -3.20
C LEU A 129 -1.97 6.82 -2.06
N PHE A 130 -0.82 7.24 -1.52
CA PHE A 130 -0.80 8.28 -0.49
C PHE A 130 -1.21 9.65 -1.04
N GLY A 131 -0.93 9.95 -2.31
CA GLY A 131 -1.44 11.15 -2.96
C GLY A 131 -2.97 11.16 -3.05
N LEU A 132 -3.58 10.01 -3.40
CA LEU A 132 -5.03 9.85 -3.34
C LEU A 132 -5.57 10.01 -1.92
N ILE A 133 -4.92 9.42 -0.92
CA ILE A 133 -5.34 9.53 0.48
C ILE A 133 -5.33 11.00 0.91
N THR A 134 -4.21 11.70 0.75
CA THR A 134 -4.13 13.08 1.23
C THR A 134 -5.02 14.02 0.43
N ASP A 135 -5.23 13.79 -0.87
CA ASP A 135 -6.18 14.57 -1.68
C ASP A 135 -7.63 14.42 -1.21
N LEU A 136 -8.00 13.24 -0.66
CA LEU A 136 -9.36 12.94 -0.22
C LEU A 136 -9.61 13.32 1.24
N TRP A 137 -8.63 13.13 2.13
CA TRP A 137 -8.80 13.28 3.58
C TRP A 137 -7.94 14.38 4.22
N GLY A 138 -6.94 14.92 3.52
CA GLY A 138 -6.00 15.89 4.10
C GLY A 138 -4.88 15.20 4.88
N ASP A 139 -4.73 15.58 6.14
CA ASP A 139 -3.77 14.97 7.05
C ASP A 139 -4.14 13.50 7.27
N ALA A 140 -3.15 12.61 7.30
CA ALA A 140 -3.38 11.18 7.37
C ALA A 140 -2.16 10.43 7.93
N PRO A 141 -2.35 9.25 8.53
CA PRO A 141 -1.24 8.37 8.91
C PRO A 141 -0.33 8.03 7.74
N TYR A 142 0.92 8.49 7.79
CA TYR A 142 1.88 8.33 6.70
C TYR A 142 3.21 7.76 7.18
N SER A 143 3.99 8.53 7.96
CA SER A 143 5.34 8.15 8.41
C SER A 143 5.34 7.01 9.42
N GLN A 144 4.28 6.89 10.22
CA GLN A 144 4.10 5.81 11.20
C GLN A 144 3.10 4.75 10.74
N ALA A 145 2.55 4.87 9.53
CA ALA A 145 1.57 3.93 9.04
C ALA A 145 2.19 2.61 8.60
N LEU A 146 1.35 1.57 8.51
CA LEU A 146 1.69 0.23 8.00
C LEU A 146 2.69 -0.55 8.87
N ARG A 147 2.76 -0.22 10.16
CA ARG A 147 3.67 -0.83 11.15
C ARG A 147 2.97 -1.73 12.16
N GLY A 148 1.71 -2.09 11.92
CA GLY A 148 0.90 -2.88 12.86
C GLY A 148 1.46 -4.28 13.13
N ASP A 149 2.27 -4.81 12.21
CA ASP A 149 3.02 -6.06 12.38
C ASP A 149 4.20 -5.95 13.37
N GLU A 150 4.65 -4.73 13.68
CA GLU A 150 5.75 -4.49 14.62
C GLU A 150 5.32 -4.50 16.09
N GLY A 151 4.03 -4.30 16.39
CA GLY A 151 3.50 -4.38 17.76
C GLY A 151 2.29 -3.47 18.05
N PRO A 152 1.63 -3.66 19.21
CA PRO A 152 0.44 -2.91 19.60
C PRO A 152 0.65 -1.39 19.69
N GLU A 153 1.88 -0.92 19.93
CA GLU A 153 2.23 0.49 19.96
C GLU A 153 2.07 1.20 18.60
N PHE A 154 1.94 0.44 17.51
CA PHE A 154 1.77 0.96 16.15
C PHE A 154 0.33 0.86 15.63
N PHE A 155 -0.62 0.40 16.44
CA PHE A 155 -2.03 0.32 16.04
C PHE A 155 -2.67 1.70 15.85
N ASP A 156 -2.21 2.69 16.62
CA ASP A 156 -2.71 4.07 16.59
C ASP A 156 -1.67 5.00 15.93
N ALA A 157 -1.47 4.83 14.63
CA ALA A 157 -0.55 5.67 13.86
C ALA A 157 -1.01 7.14 13.86
N ALA A 158 -0.10 8.05 14.22
CA ALA A 158 -0.37 9.48 14.20
C ALA A 158 -0.57 10.01 12.78
N PHE A 159 -1.38 11.07 12.67
CA PHE A 159 -1.63 11.76 11.41
C PHE A 159 -0.46 12.71 11.13
N ASP A 160 0.10 12.62 9.93
CA ASP A 160 1.05 13.61 9.45
C ASP A 160 0.32 14.69 8.66
N ASP A 161 0.81 15.92 8.77
CA ASP A 161 0.33 17.05 7.97
C ASP A 161 0.42 16.72 6.48
N GLN A 162 -0.59 17.10 5.70
CA GLN A 162 -0.64 16.91 4.25
C GLN A 162 0.63 17.40 3.54
N LYS A 163 1.26 18.47 4.03
CA LYS A 163 2.54 18.97 3.50
C LYS A 163 3.65 17.94 3.62
N LEU A 164 3.82 17.31 4.80
CA LEU A 164 4.84 16.30 5.05
C LEU A 164 4.60 15.05 4.18
N ILE A 165 3.33 14.69 4.00
CA ILE A 165 2.95 13.59 3.09
C ILE A 165 3.44 13.91 1.67
N TYR A 166 3.17 15.12 1.16
CA TYR A 166 3.62 15.53 -0.17
C TYR A 166 5.15 15.61 -0.32
N GLU A 167 5.87 16.05 0.72
CA GLU A 167 7.35 16.03 0.75
C GLU A 167 7.89 14.60 0.64
N GLY A 168 7.29 13.66 1.38
CA GLY A 168 7.61 12.24 1.31
C GLY A 168 7.32 11.64 -0.05
N ILE A 169 6.13 11.89 -0.61
CA ILE A 169 5.73 11.45 -1.95
C ILE A 169 6.73 11.92 -3.02
N LEU A 170 7.10 13.21 -3.00
CA LEU A 170 8.03 13.76 -4.00
C LEU A 170 9.45 13.20 -3.84
N THR A 171 9.85 12.88 -2.60
CA THR A 171 11.11 12.18 -2.32
C THR A 171 11.11 10.77 -2.89
N ASP A 172 10.05 9.99 -2.61
CA ASP A 172 9.88 8.62 -3.11
C ASP A 172 9.87 8.58 -4.65
N LEU A 173 9.20 9.53 -5.30
CA LEU A 173 9.20 9.66 -6.77
C LEU A 173 10.58 10.02 -7.34
N GLY A 174 11.36 10.84 -6.63
CA GLY A 174 12.75 11.13 -7.00
C GLY A 174 13.64 9.89 -6.92
N ILE A 175 13.49 9.09 -5.86
CA ILE A 175 14.19 7.81 -5.70
C ILE A 175 13.77 6.84 -6.82
N ALA A 176 12.47 6.71 -7.09
CA ALA A 176 11.96 5.86 -8.15
C ALA A 176 12.52 6.25 -9.54
N ASN A 177 12.54 7.55 -9.87
CA ASN A 177 13.12 8.03 -11.12
C ASN A 177 14.61 7.63 -11.27
N ASN A 178 15.38 7.67 -10.18
CA ASN A 178 16.79 7.27 -10.18
C ASN A 178 16.95 5.75 -10.33
N LEU A 179 16.18 4.94 -9.58
CA LEU A 179 16.21 3.48 -9.69
C LEU A 179 15.86 3.01 -11.10
N LEU A 180 14.91 3.69 -11.75
CA LEU A 180 14.41 3.38 -13.10
C LEU A 180 15.22 4.07 -14.22
N SER A 181 16.36 4.68 -13.89
CA SER A 181 17.14 5.47 -14.86
C SER A 181 18.07 4.66 -15.78
N ARG A 182 18.35 3.40 -15.42
CA ARG A 182 19.28 2.53 -16.14
C ARG A 182 18.62 1.95 -17.40
N GLY A 183 19.42 1.37 -18.30
CA GLY A 183 18.89 0.74 -19.50
C GLY A 183 18.06 -0.50 -19.18
N GLN A 184 16.99 -0.77 -19.95
CA GLN A 184 16.07 -1.89 -19.71
C GLN A 184 16.78 -3.24 -19.43
N GLY A 185 17.89 -3.54 -20.12
CA GLY A 185 18.64 -4.79 -19.96
C GLY A 185 19.42 -4.94 -18.64
N THR A 186 19.45 -3.91 -17.78
CA THR A 186 20.11 -4.01 -16.46
C THR A 186 19.19 -4.52 -15.36
N TYR A 187 17.89 -4.59 -15.63
CA TYR A 187 16.90 -5.09 -14.70
C TYR A 187 16.68 -6.58 -14.92
N PHE A 188 16.44 -7.32 -13.85
CA PHE A 188 16.26 -8.78 -13.86
C PHE A 188 15.00 -9.15 -13.08
N SER A 189 14.55 -10.41 -13.25
CA SER A 189 13.34 -10.96 -12.61
C SER A 189 12.04 -10.20 -12.91
N ILE A 190 11.98 -9.48 -14.04
CA ILE A 190 10.76 -8.84 -14.50
C ILE A 190 9.92 -9.86 -15.26
N GLU A 191 8.79 -10.25 -14.69
CA GLU A 191 7.76 -11.01 -15.40
C GLU A 191 6.80 -10.02 -16.09
N THR A 192 6.96 -9.84 -17.40
CA THR A 192 6.27 -8.78 -18.15
C THR A 192 4.75 -8.87 -18.05
N ASP A 193 4.19 -10.06 -17.96
CA ASP A 193 2.74 -10.28 -17.88
C ASP A 193 2.15 -9.91 -16.50
N GLN A 194 3.00 -9.77 -15.49
CA GLN A 194 2.60 -9.38 -14.14
C GLN A 194 2.53 -7.86 -13.96
N ASP A 195 3.30 -7.09 -14.75
CA ASP A 195 3.09 -5.65 -14.88
C ASP A 195 1.97 -5.36 -15.90
N ILE A 196 0.74 -5.41 -15.40
CA ILE A 196 -0.48 -5.19 -16.20
C ILE A 196 -0.65 -3.74 -16.71
N LEU A 197 0.20 -2.80 -16.30
CA LEU A 197 0.10 -1.39 -16.74
C LEU A 197 1.06 -1.09 -17.90
N TYR A 198 2.33 -1.47 -17.77
CA TYR A 198 3.35 -1.13 -18.77
C TYR A 198 4.15 -2.32 -19.30
N GLY A 199 3.82 -3.55 -18.89
CA GLY A 199 4.44 -4.77 -19.42
C GLY A 199 5.94 -4.87 -19.13
N GLY A 200 6.39 -4.32 -17.99
CA GLY A 200 7.81 -4.31 -17.61
C GLY A 200 8.64 -3.19 -18.24
N ASP A 201 8.01 -2.25 -18.95
CA ASP A 201 8.68 -1.13 -19.61
C ASP A 201 9.13 -0.08 -18.58
N VAL A 202 10.42 -0.15 -18.23
CA VAL A 202 11.07 0.73 -17.24
C VAL A 202 10.92 2.20 -17.63
N SER A 203 11.01 2.49 -18.93
CA SER A 203 10.95 3.87 -19.43
C SER A 203 9.59 4.52 -19.20
N LYS A 204 8.51 3.74 -19.31
CA LYS A 204 7.15 4.20 -19.03
C LYS A 204 6.91 4.41 -17.54
N TRP A 205 7.40 3.53 -16.68
CA TRP A 205 7.34 3.73 -15.23
C TRP A 205 8.11 4.96 -14.79
N ARG A 206 9.31 5.20 -15.34
CA ARG A 206 10.09 6.41 -15.07
C ARG A 206 9.34 7.68 -15.51
N LYS A 207 8.74 7.67 -16.70
CA LYS A 207 7.87 8.76 -17.18
C LYS A 207 6.67 8.98 -16.27
N PHE A 208 6.07 7.90 -15.77
CA PHE A 208 4.94 8.00 -14.86
C PHE A 208 5.35 8.64 -13.53
N ALA A 209 6.51 8.28 -12.97
CA ALA A 209 7.06 8.91 -11.78
C ALA A 209 7.20 10.43 -11.94
N ASN A 210 7.81 10.87 -13.05
CA ASN A 210 8.02 12.30 -13.34
C ASN A 210 6.71 13.04 -13.61
N SER A 211 5.78 12.40 -14.33
CA SER A 211 4.44 12.95 -14.59
C SER A 211 3.66 13.14 -13.30
N LEU A 212 3.79 12.19 -12.36
CA LEU A 212 3.14 12.26 -11.07
C LEU A 212 3.78 13.35 -10.18
N ALA A 213 5.10 13.49 -10.20
CA ALA A 213 5.79 14.57 -9.51
C ALA A 213 5.33 15.95 -10.03
N LEU A 214 5.22 16.13 -11.36
CA LEU A 214 4.67 17.35 -11.96
C LEU A 214 3.23 17.61 -11.52
N ARG A 215 2.37 16.58 -11.47
CA ARG A 215 0.99 16.70 -10.97
C ARG A 215 0.98 17.23 -9.53
N TYR A 216 1.81 16.68 -8.66
CA TYR A 216 1.83 17.08 -7.25
C TYR A 216 2.46 18.46 -7.01
N TYR A 217 3.51 18.83 -7.75
CA TYR A 217 3.98 20.23 -7.71
C TYR A 217 2.88 21.20 -8.17
N MET A 218 2.12 20.86 -9.22
CA MET A 218 1.00 21.68 -9.65
C MET A 218 -0.11 21.77 -8.58
N ARG A 219 -0.43 20.66 -7.90
CA ARG A 219 -1.35 20.65 -6.75
C ARG A 219 -0.90 21.63 -5.66
N LEU A 220 0.39 21.65 -5.36
CA LEU A 220 0.98 22.48 -4.31
C LEU A 220 1.15 23.94 -4.70
N SER A 221 1.11 24.28 -5.99
CA SER A 221 1.48 25.61 -6.51
C SER A 221 0.78 26.81 -5.85
N ALA A 222 -0.45 26.64 -5.39
CA ALA A 222 -1.19 27.71 -4.71
C ALA A 222 -0.78 27.91 -3.23
N LYS A 223 -0.32 26.85 -2.57
CA LYS A 223 0.02 26.84 -1.13
C LYS A 223 1.53 26.94 -0.88
N GLU A 224 2.32 26.33 -1.75
CA GLU A 224 3.79 26.27 -1.69
C GLU A 224 4.40 26.70 -3.05
N PRO A 225 4.15 27.95 -3.49
CA PRO A 225 4.47 28.39 -4.85
C PRO A 225 5.96 28.29 -5.19
N SER A 226 6.85 28.71 -4.28
CA SER A 226 8.29 28.68 -4.51
C SER A 226 8.81 27.26 -4.69
N TRP A 227 8.31 26.32 -3.88
CA TRP A 227 8.72 24.92 -3.93
C TRP A 227 8.21 24.24 -5.20
N ALA A 228 6.93 24.45 -5.52
CA ALA A 228 6.32 23.96 -6.75
C ALA A 228 7.05 24.46 -8.01
N GLU A 229 7.33 25.77 -8.08
CA GLU A 229 8.03 26.37 -9.22
C GLU A 229 9.42 25.76 -9.40
N GLN A 230 10.18 25.62 -8.31
CA GLN A 230 11.51 25.02 -8.34
C GLN A 230 11.47 23.57 -8.84
N GLY A 231 10.54 22.76 -8.31
CA GLY A 231 10.37 21.37 -8.70
C GLY A 231 10.01 21.22 -10.18
N ILE A 232 9.03 22.00 -10.66
CA ILE A 232 8.61 21.99 -12.07
C ILE A 232 9.76 22.40 -12.98
N LYS A 233 10.46 23.50 -12.66
CA LYS A 233 11.64 23.95 -13.43
C LYS A 233 12.71 22.87 -13.49
N THR A 234 12.98 22.19 -12.38
CA THR A 234 13.98 21.12 -12.31
C THR A 234 13.64 19.98 -13.26
N ILE A 235 12.38 19.52 -13.27
CA ILE A 235 11.93 18.44 -14.15
C ILE A 235 11.97 18.89 -15.62
N VAL A 236 11.37 20.04 -15.94
CA VAL A 236 11.21 20.50 -17.34
C VAL A 236 12.55 20.87 -17.98
N ALA A 237 13.50 21.41 -17.22
CA ALA A 237 14.82 21.79 -17.73
C ALA A 237 15.74 20.57 -17.98
N ASN A 238 15.52 19.44 -17.32
CA ASN A 238 16.45 18.30 -17.31
C ASN A 238 15.82 17.03 -17.89
N ARG A 239 15.33 17.09 -19.14
CA ARG A 239 14.60 15.98 -19.80
C ARG A 239 15.35 14.65 -19.88
N GLN A 240 16.67 14.63 -19.80
CA GLN A 240 17.45 13.38 -19.75
C GLN A 240 17.37 12.72 -18.37
N GLN A 241 17.38 13.53 -17.31
CA GLN A 241 17.25 13.08 -15.93
C GLN A 241 15.78 12.80 -15.57
N TYR A 242 14.84 13.53 -16.17
CA TYR A 242 13.40 13.40 -15.98
C TYR A 242 12.69 13.28 -17.34
N PRO A 243 12.75 12.09 -17.99
CA PRO A 243 12.14 11.86 -19.30
C PRO A 243 10.62 11.77 -19.28
#